data_AF-F4S3K9-F1
#
_entry.id   AF-F4S3K9-F1
#
_cell.length_a   1.000
_cell.length_b   1.000
_cell.length_c   1.000
_cell.angle_alpha   90.00
_cell.angle_beta   90.00
_cell.angle_gamma   90.00
#
_symmetry.space_group_name_H-M   'P 1'
#
loop_
_entity.id
_entity.type
_entity.pdbx_description
1 polymer ?
#
loop_
_entity_poly.entity_id
_entity_poly.type
_entity_poly.pdbx_seq_one_letter_code
_entity_poly.pdbx_strand_id
1 'polypeptide(L)'
;MLSLYEAGPSTTEPSQQVKPIAIAMWDFDHCDPRKCTGKKLSRLGMITELRVGQRFRGIVLSPEGTTPVSPIDRELIDQSGIAVVECSWARLSEIPFNKIRSTGDRTLPYLIAANPINYGKPFKLTCVEAIAGSLAIVGFQAEGERLLAKFGWGDGFWALNKGLIAKYRDCKDGVEVKSAQEDILKQIETESIERRTFAPYGASQAILT
;
A
#
# COMPACT_ATOMS: atom_id res chain seq x y z
N MET A 1 1.68 -43.25 -50.58
CA MET A 1 2.51 -42.98 -49.39
C MET A 1 2.26 -41.54 -48.98
N LEU A 2 1.23 -41.31 -48.14
CA LEU A 2 0.96 -40.01 -47.52
C LEU A 2 0.68 -40.28 -46.04
N SER A 3 1.55 -39.71 -45.21
CA SER A 3 1.69 -39.96 -43.78
C SER A 3 0.46 -39.48 -43.00
N LEU A 4 -0.04 -40.34 -42.13
CA LEU A 4 -0.91 -39.99 -41.02
C LEU A 4 -0.15 -39.01 -40.11
N TYR A 5 -0.74 -37.86 -39.79
CA TYR A 5 -0.27 -36.98 -38.72
C TYR A 5 -0.90 -37.46 -37.42
N GLU A 6 -0.10 -38.06 -36.54
CA GLU A 6 -0.53 -38.38 -35.18
C GLU A 6 -0.43 -37.13 -34.31
N ALA A 7 -1.58 -36.70 -33.76
CA ALA A 7 -1.64 -35.62 -32.78
C ALA A 7 -1.04 -36.12 -31.44
N GLY A 8 0.15 -35.61 -31.11
CA GLY A 8 0.77 -35.86 -29.81
C GLY A 8 -0.08 -35.31 -28.66
N PRO A 9 -0.01 -35.93 -27.46
CA PRO A 9 -0.81 -35.51 -26.31
C PRO A 9 -0.41 -34.10 -25.86
N SER A 10 -1.41 -33.22 -25.81
CA SER A 10 -1.32 -31.90 -25.18
C SER A 10 -1.01 -32.08 -23.69
N THR A 11 0.25 -31.82 -23.31
CA THR A 11 0.64 -31.66 -21.92
C THR A 11 0.00 -30.39 -21.38
N THR A 12 -1.10 -30.56 -20.66
CA THR A 12 -1.71 -29.48 -19.86
C THR A 12 -0.83 -29.30 -18.62
N GLU A 13 0.03 -28.28 -18.63
CA GLU A 13 0.80 -27.86 -17.45
C GLU A 13 -0.17 -27.59 -16.28
N PRO A 14 0.07 -28.15 -15.08
CA PRO A 14 -0.80 -27.91 -13.94
C PRO A 14 -0.68 -26.45 -13.50
N SER A 15 -1.79 -25.73 -13.53
CA SER A 15 -1.89 -24.36 -13.01
C SER A 15 -1.45 -24.33 -11.54
N GLN A 16 -0.28 -23.77 -11.26
CA GLN A 16 0.17 -23.53 -9.89
C GLN A 16 -0.85 -22.66 -9.17
N GLN A 17 -1.62 -23.23 -8.24
CA GLN A 17 -2.48 -22.47 -7.35
C GLN A 17 -1.58 -21.60 -6.46
N VAL A 18 -1.49 -20.31 -6.80
CA VAL A 18 -0.75 -19.33 -5.99
C VAL A 18 -1.47 -19.20 -4.65
N LYS A 19 -0.76 -19.52 -3.57
CA LYS A 19 -1.26 -19.33 -2.21
C LYS A 19 -1.50 -17.82 -1.96
N PRO A 20 -2.66 -17.41 -1.42
CA PRO A 20 -2.87 -16.02 -1.05
C PRO A 20 -1.87 -15.54 -0.01
N ILE A 21 -1.39 -14.29 -0.16
CA ILE A 21 -0.53 -13.65 0.84
C ILE A 21 -1.29 -13.52 2.15
N ALA A 22 -0.65 -13.90 3.26
CA ALA A 22 -1.24 -13.73 4.58
C ALA A 22 -1.30 -12.24 4.94
N ILE A 23 -2.47 -11.74 5.32
CA ILE A 23 -2.68 -10.36 5.72
C ILE A 23 -3.22 -10.35 7.15
N ALA A 24 -2.65 -9.51 8.00
CA ALA A 24 -3.07 -9.39 9.39
C ALA A 24 -3.14 -7.94 9.88
N MET A 25 -3.78 -7.69 11.01
CA MET A 25 -3.77 -6.38 11.67
C MET A 25 -3.83 -6.51 13.17
N TRP A 26 -3.17 -5.61 13.89
CA TRP A 26 -3.58 -5.27 15.25
C TRP A 26 -4.59 -4.14 15.17
N ASP A 27 -5.77 -4.34 15.76
CA ASP A 27 -6.81 -3.33 15.82
C ASP A 27 -7.00 -2.86 17.25
N PHE A 28 -7.00 -1.54 17.43
CA PHE A 28 -7.15 -0.88 18.71
C PHE A 28 -8.52 -0.20 18.88
N ASP A 29 -9.46 -0.41 17.96
CA ASP A 29 -10.83 0.14 17.99
C ASP A 29 -10.86 1.67 18.13
N HIS A 30 -9.88 2.35 17.51
CA HIS A 30 -9.78 3.82 17.52
C HIS A 30 -10.61 4.52 16.43
N CYS A 31 -11.17 3.75 15.50
CA CYS A 31 -11.89 4.22 14.32
C CYS A 31 -13.37 3.78 14.36
N ASP A 32 -14.27 4.51 13.71
CA ASP A 32 -15.65 4.02 13.49
C ASP A 32 -15.58 2.72 12.65
N PRO A 33 -16.06 1.57 13.16
CA PRO A 33 -15.93 0.28 12.48
C PRO A 33 -16.66 0.23 11.13
N ARG A 34 -17.61 1.14 10.88
CA ARG A 34 -18.30 1.26 9.58
C ARG A 34 -17.45 1.92 8.51
N LYS A 35 -16.49 2.77 8.92
CA LYS A 35 -15.58 3.51 8.03
C LYS A 35 -14.19 2.88 7.98
N CYS A 36 -13.81 2.10 8.98
CA CYS A 36 -12.54 1.41 9.07
C CYS A 36 -12.37 0.38 7.93
N THR A 37 -11.31 0.55 7.14
CA THR A 37 -11.00 -0.35 6.03
C THR A 37 -10.51 -1.71 6.52
N GLY A 38 -9.74 -1.75 7.62
CA GLY A 38 -9.30 -2.98 8.27
C GLY A 38 -10.47 -3.83 8.76
N LYS A 39 -11.38 -3.26 9.56
CA LYS A 39 -12.62 -3.94 10.00
C LYS A 39 -13.50 -4.39 8.83
N LYS A 40 -13.54 -3.66 7.71
CA LYS A 40 -14.25 -4.13 6.51
C LYS A 40 -13.60 -5.38 5.94
N LEU A 41 -12.28 -5.41 5.77
CA LEU A 41 -11.56 -6.59 5.30
C LEU A 41 -11.70 -7.78 6.27
N SER A 42 -11.75 -7.51 7.58
CA SER A 42 -11.91 -8.55 8.61
C SER A 42 -13.26 -9.24 8.46
N ARG A 43 -14.35 -8.47 8.30
CA ARG A 43 -15.70 -9.00 8.00
C ARG A 43 -15.78 -9.79 6.69
N LEU A 44 -14.89 -9.52 5.74
CA LEU A 44 -14.79 -10.24 4.47
C LEU A 44 -13.86 -11.47 4.54
N GLY A 45 -13.24 -11.75 5.69
CA GLY A 45 -12.27 -12.84 5.85
C GLY A 45 -10.98 -12.63 5.06
N MET A 46 -10.63 -11.38 4.73
CA MET A 46 -9.45 -11.05 3.92
C MET A 46 -8.25 -10.58 4.74
N ILE A 47 -8.44 -10.34 6.04
CA ILE A 47 -7.39 -9.96 6.99
C ILE A 47 -7.65 -10.64 8.33
N THR A 48 -6.59 -11.10 9.01
CA THR A 48 -6.67 -11.73 10.33
C THR A 48 -6.44 -10.69 11.43
N GLU A 49 -7.33 -10.62 12.42
CA GLU A 49 -7.13 -9.79 13.62
C GLU A 49 -6.16 -10.48 14.60
N LEU A 50 -5.10 -9.76 14.97
CA LEU A 50 -4.08 -10.19 15.92
C LEU A 50 -4.35 -9.61 17.30
N ARG A 51 -4.14 -10.41 18.34
CA ARG A 51 -4.20 -9.93 19.72
C ARG A 51 -2.95 -9.14 20.08
N VAL A 52 -3.07 -8.17 20.98
CA VAL A 52 -1.90 -7.49 21.55
C VAL A 52 -0.97 -8.53 22.19
N GLY A 53 0.33 -8.45 21.90
CA GLY A 53 1.32 -9.44 22.32
C GLY A 53 1.45 -10.67 21.42
N GLN A 54 0.48 -10.93 20.52
CA GLN A 54 0.63 -11.96 19.49
C GLN A 54 1.74 -11.56 18.53
N ARG A 55 2.63 -12.50 18.21
CA ARG A 55 3.75 -12.26 17.30
C ARG A 55 3.33 -12.38 15.84
N PHE A 56 3.78 -11.44 15.02
CA PHE A 56 3.75 -11.54 13.56
C PHE A 56 5.17 -11.62 13.02
N ARG A 57 5.45 -12.57 12.12
CA ARG A 57 6.81 -12.83 11.61
C ARG A 57 7.10 -12.15 10.27
N GLY A 58 6.07 -11.68 9.58
CA GLY A 58 6.20 -10.98 8.31
C GLY A 58 6.52 -9.50 8.46
N ILE A 59 6.24 -8.75 7.40
CA ILE A 59 6.41 -7.29 7.37
C ILE A 59 5.28 -6.61 8.11
N VAL A 60 5.58 -5.59 8.91
CA VAL A 60 4.58 -4.79 9.62
C VAL A 60 4.70 -3.34 9.21
N LEU A 61 3.62 -2.78 8.67
CA LEU A 61 3.54 -1.35 8.40
C LEU A 61 3.30 -0.62 9.72
N SER A 62 4.33 0.09 10.18
CA SER A 62 4.37 0.72 11.49
C SER A 62 5.09 2.06 11.42
N PRO A 63 4.63 3.09 12.15
CA PRO A 63 5.38 4.35 12.29
C PRO A 63 6.71 4.16 13.03
N GLU A 64 6.87 3.07 13.78
CA GLU A 64 8.13 2.71 14.47
C GLU A 64 9.18 2.10 13.52
N GLY A 65 8.81 1.84 12.26
CA GLY A 65 9.77 1.40 11.26
C GLY A 65 10.83 2.46 10.98
N THR A 66 12.03 2.02 10.60
CA THR A 66 13.15 2.92 10.26
C THR A 66 13.50 2.91 8.77
N THR A 67 12.99 1.93 8.03
CA THR A 67 13.17 1.78 6.59
C THR A 67 11.82 1.60 5.90
N PRO A 68 11.63 2.17 4.70
CA PRO A 68 10.39 1.97 3.96
C PRO A 68 10.30 0.55 3.39
N VAL A 69 9.09 0.08 3.14
CA VAL A 69 8.86 -1.14 2.35
C VAL A 69 9.57 -1.01 0.99
N SER A 70 10.24 -2.09 0.58
CA SER A 70 11.01 -2.12 -0.67
C SER A 70 11.00 -3.52 -1.31
N PRO A 71 11.42 -3.67 -2.57
CA PRO A 71 11.36 -4.96 -3.26
C PRO A 71 12.09 -6.12 -2.58
N ILE A 72 13.11 -5.86 -1.75
CA ILE A 72 13.79 -6.90 -0.94
C ILE A 72 12.85 -7.59 0.07
N ASP A 73 11.74 -6.95 0.44
CA ASP A 73 10.78 -7.50 1.40
C ASP A 73 9.86 -8.57 0.77
N ARG A 74 9.91 -8.76 -0.55
CA ARG A 74 9.03 -9.67 -1.31
C ARG A 74 9.03 -11.09 -0.74
N GLU A 75 10.20 -11.68 -0.51
CA GLU A 75 10.30 -13.06 -0.06
C GLU A 75 9.71 -13.25 1.35
N LEU A 76 9.96 -12.30 2.25
CA LEU A 76 9.40 -12.36 3.60
C LEU A 76 7.88 -12.18 3.60
N ILE A 77 7.34 -11.33 2.71
CA ILE A 77 5.89 -11.17 2.53
C ILE A 77 5.27 -12.45 1.96
N ASP A 78 5.92 -13.10 1.00
CA ASP A 78 5.43 -14.37 0.43
C ASP A 78 5.34 -15.47 1.49
N GLN A 79 6.38 -15.59 2.32
CA GLN A 79 6.49 -16.66 3.32
C GLN A 79 5.66 -16.38 4.58
N SER A 80 5.67 -15.14 5.07
CA SER A 80 5.17 -14.77 6.40
C SER A 80 4.10 -13.69 6.40
N GLY A 81 3.79 -13.10 5.25
CA GLY A 81 2.72 -12.13 5.08
C GLY A 81 3.08 -10.69 5.42
N ILE A 82 2.03 -9.86 5.43
CA ILE A 82 2.09 -8.44 5.78
C ILE A 82 1.03 -8.12 6.85
N ALA A 83 1.37 -7.23 7.77
CA ALA A 83 0.45 -6.73 8.78
C ALA A 83 0.47 -5.21 8.92
N VAL A 84 -0.58 -4.66 9.55
CA VAL A 84 -0.70 -3.24 9.86
C VAL A 84 -1.09 -3.02 11.31
N VAL A 85 -0.76 -1.84 11.82
CA VAL A 85 -1.26 -1.32 13.10
C VAL A 85 -2.46 -0.42 12.81
N GLU A 86 -3.67 -0.96 12.88
CA GLU A 86 -4.92 -0.22 12.65
C GLU A 86 -5.22 0.67 13.86
N CYS A 87 -5.07 1.98 13.65
CA CYS A 87 -5.36 3.00 14.64
C CYS A 87 -5.74 4.32 13.96
N SER A 88 -6.36 5.22 14.71
CA SER A 88 -6.58 6.57 14.20
C SER A 88 -5.29 7.38 14.29
N TRP A 89 -5.01 8.17 13.26
CA TRP A 89 -3.85 9.07 13.22
C TRP A 89 -3.77 10.02 14.44
N ALA A 90 -4.92 10.39 15.01
CA ALA A 90 -5.01 11.28 16.16
C ALA A 90 -4.65 10.62 17.49
N ARG A 91 -4.64 9.28 17.56
CA ARG A 91 -4.47 8.49 18.79
C ARG A 91 -3.26 7.55 18.71
N LEU A 92 -2.26 7.90 17.89
CA LEU A 92 -1.03 7.12 17.76
C LEU A 92 -0.25 7.00 19.07
N SER A 93 -0.26 8.06 19.89
CA SER A 93 0.42 8.08 21.19
C SER A 93 -0.19 7.11 22.22
N GLU A 94 -1.41 6.62 21.99
CA GLU A 94 -2.08 5.66 22.86
C GLU A 94 -1.71 4.21 22.51
N ILE A 95 -1.05 3.98 21.39
CA ILE A 95 -0.70 2.63 20.93
C ILE A 95 0.50 2.10 21.72
N PRO A 96 0.36 0.94 22.39
CA PRO A 96 1.46 0.32 23.12
C PRO A 96 2.40 -0.40 22.15
N PHE A 97 3.16 0.36 21.36
CA PHE A 97 4.08 -0.19 20.34
C PHE A 97 5.08 -1.19 20.93
N ASN A 98 5.49 -1.01 22.19
CA ASN A 98 6.34 -1.95 22.92
C ASN A 98 5.72 -3.34 23.14
N LYS A 99 4.39 -3.47 23.02
CA LYS A 99 3.63 -4.73 23.10
C LYS A 99 3.28 -5.30 21.72
N ILE A 100 3.53 -4.57 20.64
CA ILE A 100 3.42 -5.08 19.28
C ILE A 100 4.68 -5.92 19.01
N ARG A 101 4.48 -7.21 18.81
CA ARG A 101 5.58 -8.18 18.66
C ARG A 101 5.86 -8.42 17.18
N SER A 102 6.64 -7.53 16.59
CA SER A 102 7.10 -7.56 15.20
C SER A 102 8.62 -7.69 15.13
N THR A 103 9.13 -8.10 13.96
CA THR A 103 10.57 -8.06 13.62
C THR A 103 10.85 -7.47 12.25
N GLY A 104 9.80 -7.17 11.48
CA GLY A 104 9.88 -6.65 10.12
C GLY A 104 9.20 -5.30 9.99
N ASP A 105 9.36 -4.40 10.97
CA ASP A 105 8.75 -3.08 10.91
C ASP A 105 9.29 -2.30 9.72
N ARG A 106 8.37 -1.72 8.95
CA ARG A 106 8.63 -0.86 7.80
C ARG A 106 7.75 0.36 7.87
N THR A 107 8.31 1.49 7.45
CA THR A 107 7.49 2.65 7.11
C THR A 107 6.88 2.48 5.73
N LEU A 108 5.89 3.31 5.42
CA LEU A 108 5.31 3.36 4.10
C LEU A 108 5.96 4.51 3.31
N PRO A 109 6.44 4.29 2.09
CA PRO A 109 6.95 5.38 1.27
C PRO A 109 5.83 6.35 0.87
N TYR A 110 6.22 7.51 0.37
CA TYR A 110 5.31 8.55 -0.09
C TYR A 110 4.31 8.00 -1.12
N LEU A 111 3.03 8.06 -0.76
CA LEU A 111 1.91 7.73 -1.61
C LEU A 111 0.76 8.72 -1.31
N ILE A 112 -0.15 8.82 -2.28
CA ILE A 112 -1.27 9.75 -2.26
C ILE A 112 -2.56 8.97 -1.98
N ALA A 113 -3.33 9.47 -1.01
CA ALA A 113 -4.61 8.88 -0.66
C ALA A 113 -5.66 9.04 -1.77
N ALA A 114 -6.36 7.96 -2.09
CA ALA A 114 -7.58 7.95 -2.90
C ALA A 114 -8.85 7.81 -2.04
N ASN A 115 -8.72 7.47 -0.76
CA ASN A 115 -9.86 7.34 0.12
C ASN A 115 -10.68 8.65 0.22
N PRO A 116 -12.03 8.58 0.37
CA PRO A 116 -12.89 9.76 0.34
C PRO A 116 -12.63 10.80 1.44
N ILE A 117 -11.98 10.41 2.55
CA ILE A 117 -11.73 11.31 3.68
C ILE A 117 -10.49 12.17 3.46
N ASN A 118 -9.47 11.61 2.80
CA ASN A 118 -8.16 12.24 2.63
C ASN A 118 -7.72 12.31 1.17
N TYR A 119 -8.64 12.28 0.21
CA TYR A 119 -8.33 12.29 -1.21
C TYR A 119 -7.29 13.37 -1.57
N GLY A 120 -6.25 12.96 -2.28
CA GLY A 120 -5.15 13.82 -2.72
C GLY A 120 -4.13 14.18 -1.62
N LYS A 121 -4.36 13.81 -0.36
CA LYS A 121 -3.43 14.12 0.73
C LYS A 121 -2.28 13.10 0.78
N PRO A 122 -1.03 13.55 0.88
CA PRO A 122 0.12 12.66 1.01
C PRO A 122 0.13 11.97 2.38
N PHE A 123 0.63 10.74 2.44
CA PHE A 123 0.80 9.93 3.67
C PHE A 123 -0.49 9.64 4.46
N LYS A 124 -1.67 10.07 4.00
CA LYS A 124 -2.95 9.88 4.68
C LYS A 124 -3.72 8.67 4.15
N LEU A 125 -2.98 7.59 3.91
CA LEU A 125 -3.52 6.32 3.44
C LEU A 125 -4.36 5.66 4.54
N THR A 126 -5.40 4.95 4.11
CA THR A 126 -6.08 3.94 4.92
C THR A 126 -5.24 2.68 5.02
N CYS A 127 -5.56 1.79 5.96
CA CYS A 127 -4.84 0.53 6.10
C CYS A 127 -4.90 -0.35 4.84
N VAL A 128 -6.02 -0.36 4.10
CA VAL A 128 -6.09 -1.10 2.84
C VAL A 128 -5.21 -0.50 1.75
N GLU A 129 -5.15 0.83 1.64
CA GLU A 129 -4.24 1.52 0.69
C GLU A 129 -2.78 1.27 1.06
N ALA A 130 -2.45 1.29 2.35
CA ALA A 130 -1.10 1.00 2.84
C ALA A 130 -0.67 -0.42 2.46
N ILE A 131 -1.51 -1.43 2.75
CA ILE A 131 -1.24 -2.82 2.37
C ILE A 131 -1.14 -2.96 0.85
N ALA A 132 -2.11 -2.45 0.10
CA ALA A 132 -2.15 -2.59 -1.35
C ALA A 132 -0.95 -1.91 -2.03
N GLY A 133 -0.58 -0.71 -1.58
CA GLY A 133 0.60 0.01 -2.04
C GLY A 133 1.88 -0.79 -1.77
N SER A 134 2.07 -1.28 -0.55
CA SER A 134 3.21 -2.12 -0.19
C SER A 134 3.28 -3.40 -1.01
N LEU A 135 2.17 -4.10 -1.20
CA LEU A 135 2.09 -5.30 -2.04
C LEU A 135 2.47 -4.98 -3.49
N ALA A 136 1.97 -3.87 -4.05
CA ALA A 136 2.33 -3.47 -5.40
C ALA A 136 3.83 -3.13 -5.55
N ILE A 137 4.42 -2.46 -4.56
CA ILE A 137 5.86 -2.13 -4.52
C ILE A 137 6.72 -3.40 -4.54
N VAL A 138 6.34 -4.44 -3.80
CA VAL A 138 7.10 -5.71 -3.79
C VAL A 138 6.72 -6.66 -4.94
N GLY A 139 5.84 -6.22 -5.84
CA GLY A 139 5.42 -6.95 -7.04
C GLY A 139 4.30 -7.98 -6.83
N PHE A 140 3.49 -7.85 -5.79
CA PHE A 140 2.23 -8.57 -5.56
C PHE A 140 1.02 -7.68 -5.92
N GLN A 141 1.08 -6.98 -7.05
CA GLN A 141 0.06 -6.01 -7.44
C GLN A 141 -1.36 -6.60 -7.52
N ALA A 142 -1.51 -7.81 -8.07
CA ALA A 142 -2.80 -8.49 -8.17
C ALA A 142 -3.48 -8.69 -6.80
N GLU A 143 -2.69 -8.93 -5.74
CA GLU A 143 -3.23 -9.07 -4.39
C GLU A 143 -3.67 -7.72 -3.82
N GLY A 144 -2.92 -6.64 -4.08
CA GLY A 144 -3.36 -5.28 -3.77
C GLY A 144 -4.66 -4.91 -4.49
N GLU A 145 -4.78 -5.26 -5.77
CA GLU A 145 -5.98 -5.03 -6.58
C GLU A 145 -7.18 -5.80 -6.02
N ARG A 146 -6.98 -7.07 -5.62
CA ARG A 146 -8.00 -7.91 -4.97
C ARG A 146 -8.56 -7.26 -3.70
N LEU A 147 -7.71 -6.60 -2.90
CA LEU A 147 -8.13 -5.89 -1.68
C LEU A 147 -8.90 -4.61 -2.00
N LEU A 148 -8.35 -3.77 -2.88
CA LEU A 148 -8.94 -2.47 -3.21
C LEU A 148 -10.24 -2.59 -4.02
N ALA A 149 -10.44 -3.69 -4.76
CA ALA A 149 -11.70 -4.00 -5.45
C ALA A 149 -12.92 -4.09 -4.51
N LYS A 150 -12.70 -4.20 -3.19
CA LYS A 150 -13.78 -4.16 -2.19
C LYS A 150 -14.24 -2.74 -1.86
N PHE A 151 -13.65 -1.71 -2.46
CA PHE A 151 -13.90 -0.30 -2.16
C PHE A 151 -14.20 0.42 -3.48
N GLY A 152 -15.35 1.11 -3.58
CA GLY A 152 -15.77 1.76 -4.82
C GLY A 152 -14.85 2.89 -5.31
N TRP A 153 -13.94 3.36 -4.47
CA TRP A 153 -12.89 4.33 -4.79
C TRP A 153 -11.52 3.69 -5.06
N GLY A 154 -11.42 2.35 -4.96
CA GLY A 154 -10.16 1.61 -5.00
C GLY A 154 -9.34 1.84 -6.27
N ASP A 155 -9.99 1.91 -7.43
CA ASP A 155 -9.31 2.15 -8.71
C ASP A 155 -8.62 3.53 -8.77
N GLY A 156 -9.16 4.51 -8.04
CA GLY A 156 -8.56 5.83 -7.90
C GLY A 156 -7.18 5.79 -7.25
N PHE A 157 -6.91 4.82 -6.38
CA PHE A 157 -5.59 4.64 -5.76
C PHE A 157 -4.53 4.32 -6.80
N TRP A 158 -4.84 3.43 -7.74
CA TRP A 158 -3.91 3.07 -8.81
C TRP A 158 -3.69 4.22 -9.77
N ALA A 159 -4.75 4.95 -10.12
CA ALA A 159 -4.65 6.12 -10.98
C ALA A 159 -3.71 7.19 -10.40
N LEU A 160 -3.83 7.46 -9.09
CA LEU A 160 -2.98 8.45 -8.40
C LEU A 160 -1.53 7.99 -8.24
N ASN A 161 -1.29 6.70 -8.00
CA ASN A 161 0.00 6.22 -7.51
C ASN A 161 0.81 5.40 -8.54
N LYS A 162 0.29 5.17 -9.75
CA LYS A 162 0.94 4.33 -10.78
C LYS A 162 2.42 4.70 -11.00
N GLY A 163 2.71 6.00 -11.17
CA GLY A 163 4.07 6.48 -11.39
C GLY A 163 4.98 6.31 -10.18
N LEU A 164 4.45 6.54 -8.97
CA LEU A 164 5.20 6.38 -7.71
C LEU A 164 5.55 4.91 -7.47
N ILE A 165 4.56 4.02 -7.62
CA ILE A 165 4.73 2.57 -7.45
C ILE A 165 5.74 2.03 -8.47
N ALA A 166 5.67 2.46 -9.74
CA ALA A 166 6.64 2.06 -10.75
C ALA A 166 8.07 2.44 -10.33
N LYS A 167 8.30 3.69 -9.91
CA LYS A 167 9.61 4.14 -9.42
C LYS A 167 10.11 3.30 -8.24
N TYR A 168 9.26 3.00 -7.26
CA TYR A 168 9.66 2.21 -6.09
C TYR A 168 9.90 0.73 -6.39
N ARG A 169 9.24 0.18 -7.41
CA ARG A 169 9.47 -1.20 -7.86
C ARG A 169 10.83 -1.38 -8.53
N ASP A 170 11.39 -0.32 -9.10
CA ASP A 170 12.70 -0.32 -9.74
C ASP A 170 13.85 -0.20 -8.72
N CYS A 171 13.54 0.10 -7.45
CA CYS A 171 14.51 0.14 -6.36
C CYS A 171 14.91 -1.28 -5.90
N LYS A 172 16.11 -1.43 -5.39
CA LYS A 172 16.59 -2.68 -4.78
C LYS A 172 16.12 -2.85 -3.34
N ASP A 173 16.25 -1.81 -2.52
CA ASP A 173 16.08 -1.88 -1.08
C ASP A 173 15.51 -0.57 -0.49
N GLY A 174 15.34 -0.55 0.83
CA GLY A 174 14.76 0.59 1.54
C GLY A 174 15.61 1.87 1.47
N VAL A 175 16.91 1.78 1.20
CA VAL A 175 17.78 2.95 1.02
C VAL A 175 17.47 3.60 -0.31
N GLU A 176 17.39 2.81 -1.38
CA GLU A 176 17.02 3.31 -2.70
C GLU A 176 15.58 3.85 -2.73
N VAL A 177 14.63 3.18 -2.07
CA VAL A 177 13.25 3.69 -1.96
C VAL A 177 13.22 5.04 -1.25
N LYS A 178 14.01 5.21 -0.19
CA LYS A 178 14.12 6.49 0.53
C LYS A 178 14.72 7.58 -0.35
N SER A 179 15.79 7.26 -1.09
CA SER A 179 16.41 8.19 -2.05
C SER A 179 15.40 8.62 -3.14
N ALA A 180 14.70 7.66 -3.74
CA ALA A 180 13.67 7.94 -4.75
C ALA A 180 12.54 8.80 -4.18
N GLN A 181 12.11 8.54 -2.94
CA GLN A 181 11.12 9.37 -2.25
C GLN A 181 11.59 10.82 -2.08
N GLU A 182 12.84 11.03 -1.66
CA GLU A 182 13.39 12.38 -1.48
C GLU A 182 13.41 13.16 -2.80
N ASP A 183 13.78 12.50 -3.90
CA ASP A 183 13.79 13.13 -5.22
C ASP A 183 12.38 13.45 -5.72
N ILE A 184 11.41 12.56 -5.47
CA ILE A 184 9.98 12.81 -5.77
C ILE A 184 9.49 14.05 -5.01
N LEU A 185 9.79 14.15 -3.72
CA LEU A 185 9.35 15.27 -2.88
C LEU A 185 9.97 16.60 -3.32
N LYS A 186 11.26 16.60 -3.66
CA LYS A 186 11.94 17.78 -4.23
C LYS A 186 11.28 18.22 -5.53
N GLN A 187 11.00 17.28 -6.44
CA GLN A 187 10.33 17.59 -7.71
C GLN A 187 8.95 18.22 -7.48
N ILE A 188 8.14 17.65 -6.58
CA ILE A 188 6.81 18.19 -6.24
C ILE A 188 6.92 19.61 -5.67
N GLU A 189 7.91 19.86 -4.81
CA GLU A 189 8.16 21.18 -4.26
C GLU A 189 8.56 22.19 -5.35
N THR A 190 9.49 21.83 -6.23
CA THR A 190 9.90 22.65 -7.37
C THR A 190 8.70 22.99 -8.27
N GLU A 191 7.93 21.99 -8.68
CA GLU A 191 6.73 22.20 -9.52
C GLU A 191 5.66 23.05 -8.82
N SER A 192 5.53 22.95 -7.49
CA SER A 192 4.63 23.78 -6.71
C SER A 192 5.11 25.23 -6.63
N ILE A 193 6.42 25.46 -6.51
CA ILE A 193 7.01 26.80 -6.53
C ILE A 193 6.79 27.42 -7.90
N GLU A 194 7.14 26.70 -8.97
CA GLU A 194 6.96 27.18 -10.35
C GLU A 194 5.50 27.54 -10.65
N ARG A 195 4.54 26.69 -10.25
CA ARG A 195 3.11 27.00 -10.40
C ARG A 195 2.69 28.27 -9.65
N ARG A 196 3.28 28.57 -8.50
CA ARG A 196 2.99 29.78 -7.72
C ARG A 196 3.68 31.01 -8.29
N THR A 197 4.89 30.87 -8.82
CA THR A 197 5.67 31.98 -9.38
C THR A 197 5.21 32.37 -10.79
N PHE A 198 4.69 31.41 -11.56
CA PHE A 198 4.23 31.62 -12.94
C PHE A 198 2.70 31.58 -13.09
N ALA A 199 1.94 31.64 -12.00
CA ALA A 199 0.50 31.86 -12.07
C ALA A 199 0.24 33.19 -12.80
N PRO A 200 -0.47 33.19 -13.95
CA PRO A 200 -0.65 34.41 -14.71
C PRO A 200 -1.40 35.46 -13.87
N TYR A 201 -0.90 36.69 -13.92
CA TYR A 201 -1.52 37.90 -13.38
C TYR A 201 -2.93 38.03 -13.98
N GLY A 202 -3.97 37.49 -13.33
CA GLY A 202 -5.29 37.43 -13.96
C GLY A 202 -6.46 36.80 -13.21
N ALA A 203 -6.33 36.50 -11.91
CA ALA A 203 -7.45 36.01 -11.09
C ALA A 203 -7.76 36.97 -9.94
N SER A 204 -7.94 38.26 -10.24
CA SER A 204 -8.56 39.22 -9.32
C SER A 204 -9.12 40.41 -10.09
N GLN A 205 -10.31 40.22 -10.69
CA GLN A 205 -11.30 41.27 -10.98
C GLN A 205 -12.54 40.62 -11.60
N ALA A 206 -13.29 39.89 -10.78
CA ALA A 206 -14.68 39.58 -11.04
C ALA A 206 -15.36 39.51 -9.67
N ILE A 207 -15.93 40.64 -9.25
CA ILE A 207 -17.06 40.87 -8.33
C ILE A 207 -16.97 42.35 -7.97
N LEU A 208 -17.65 43.19 -8.75
CA LEU A 208 -18.24 44.46 -8.34
C LEU A 208 -19.26 44.82 -9.44
N THR A 209 -20.47 44.29 -9.28
CA THR A 209 -21.73 44.84 -9.80
C THR A 209 -22.68 44.89 -8.62
#